data_AF-A0A7C6W9C7-F1
#
_entry.id   AF-A0A7C6W9C7-F1
#
_cell.length_a   1.000
_cell.length_b   1.000
_cell.length_c   1.000
_cell.angle_alpha   90.00
_cell.angle_beta   90.00
_cell.angle_gamma   90.00
#
_symmetry.space_group_name_H-M   'P 1'
#
loop_
_entity.id
_entity.type
_entity.pdbx_description
1 polymer ?
#
loop_
_entity_poly.entity_id
_entity_poly.type
_entity_poly.pdbx_seq_one_letter_code
_entity_poly.pdbx_strand_id
1 'polypeptide(L)'
;MAELYKGIAGSPITYLTSDISAAQTTISIADDSALPDAPNICTIGYGENIETIRYGAKSNGVLQNVTRGIEGTPRAWQSGTEVARFYTAYDHNAIIQTIMTHMADKATQSSLGHIKLQEDFINGTLLNDWTGTLRYAKNDLGLVTVLFNCKAGTVAGLTNISSLPAGYRPIEEMVFPVLDSTRGEAGNFNLYIHSDGRVRITADADFITGRFYKGQISYYTDV
;
A
#
# COMPACT_ATOMS: atom_id res chain seq x y z
N MET A 1 -4.13 0.40 14.29
CA MET A 1 -2.92 1.24 14.24
C MET A 1 -2.97 2.16 15.45
N ALA A 2 -1.87 2.36 16.16
CA ALA A 2 -1.83 3.31 17.27
C ALA A 2 -2.00 4.75 16.76
N GLU A 3 -2.71 5.60 17.50
CA GLU A 3 -2.85 7.02 17.15
C GLU A 3 -1.55 7.74 17.50
N LEU A 4 -0.97 8.47 16.55
CA LEU A 4 0.24 9.27 16.77
C LEU A 4 -0.15 10.70 17.11
N TYR A 5 0.43 11.24 18.17
CA TYR A 5 0.11 12.58 18.66
C TYR A 5 1.26 13.56 18.47
N LYS A 6 0.94 14.79 18.05
CA LYS A 6 1.95 15.84 17.87
C LYS A 6 2.62 16.19 19.21
N GLY A 7 3.93 16.39 19.18
CA GLY A 7 4.67 17.07 20.25
C GLY A 7 4.61 18.60 20.11
N ILE A 8 5.19 19.30 21.07
CA ILE A 8 5.39 20.76 21.07
C ILE A 8 6.82 21.07 21.48
N ALA A 9 7.46 22.04 20.82
CA ALA A 9 8.85 22.38 21.09
C ALA A 9 9.05 22.83 22.54
N GLY A 10 10.05 22.25 23.21
CA GLY A 10 10.38 22.56 24.60
C GLY A 10 9.46 21.95 25.65
N SER A 11 8.36 21.29 25.26
CA SER A 11 7.35 20.73 26.17
C SER A 11 6.98 21.71 27.30
N PRO A 12 6.42 22.90 27.00
CA PRO A 12 6.09 23.88 28.03
C PRO A 12 5.20 23.27 29.12
N ILE A 13 5.47 23.66 30.37
CA ILE A 13 4.75 23.16 31.53
C ILE A 13 3.59 24.11 31.85
N THR A 14 2.42 23.53 32.07
CA THR A 14 1.25 24.18 32.67
C THR A 14 0.91 23.49 33.98
N TYR A 15 -0.09 23.98 34.70
CA TYR A 15 -0.42 23.50 36.03
C TYR A 15 -1.91 23.29 36.18
N LEU A 16 -2.30 22.27 36.95
CA LEU A 16 -3.69 22.10 37.38
C LEU A 16 -4.14 23.33 38.17
N THR A 17 -5.30 23.89 37.85
CA THR A 17 -5.86 25.04 38.59
C THR A 17 -6.80 24.61 39.72
N SER A 18 -7.09 23.31 39.84
CA SER A 18 -7.94 22.73 40.86
C SER A 18 -7.54 21.28 41.11
N ASP A 19 -7.86 20.75 42.28
CA ASP A 19 -7.76 19.32 42.55
C ASP A 19 -8.63 18.53 41.55
N ILE A 20 -8.15 17.36 41.15
CA ILE A 20 -8.88 16.46 40.26
C ILE A 20 -8.99 15.06 40.87
N SER A 21 -10.11 14.38 40.61
CA SER A 21 -10.30 12.97 41.00
C SER A 21 -9.75 11.99 39.96
N ALA A 22 -9.64 10.70 40.29
CA ALA A 22 -9.19 9.67 39.34
C ALA A 22 -10.12 9.45 38.14
N ALA A 23 -11.40 9.84 38.24
CA ALA A 23 -12.42 9.62 37.21
C ALA A 23 -12.77 10.89 36.42
N GLN A 24 -12.04 11.98 36.64
CA GLN A 24 -12.37 13.28 36.06
C GLN A 24 -12.18 13.30 34.55
N THR A 25 -13.21 13.73 33.82
CA THR A 25 -13.26 13.78 32.34
C THR A 25 -13.07 15.20 31.77
N THR A 26 -13.00 16.20 32.65
CA THR A 26 -12.75 17.62 32.31
C THR A 26 -11.74 18.19 33.31
N ILE A 27 -10.61 18.69 32.83
CA ILE A 27 -9.48 19.11 33.69
C ILE A 27 -9.09 20.54 33.37
N SER A 28 -9.07 21.39 34.39
CA SER A 28 -8.68 22.80 34.26
C SER A 28 -7.17 22.97 34.47
N ILE A 29 -6.54 23.72 33.58
CA ILE A 29 -5.11 24.03 33.51
C ILE A 29 -4.89 25.54 33.35
N ALA A 30 -3.75 26.03 33.82
CA ALA A 30 -3.46 27.46 33.86
C ALA A 30 -3.28 28.09 32.47
N ASP A 31 -2.66 27.35 31.56
CA ASP A 31 -2.35 27.77 30.19
C ASP A 31 -2.51 26.57 29.24
N ASP A 32 -3.48 26.64 28.33
CA ASP A 32 -3.74 25.61 27.32
C ASP A 32 -2.93 25.78 26.03
N SER A 33 -2.20 26.90 25.87
CA SER A 33 -1.25 27.10 24.77
C SER A 33 0.03 26.30 24.96
N ALA A 34 0.33 25.90 26.20
CA ALA A 34 1.43 25.01 26.57
C ALA A 34 1.30 23.58 26.00
N LEU A 35 0.09 23.19 25.57
CA LEU A 35 -0.21 21.88 25.00
C LEU A 35 -0.56 22.01 23.51
N PRO A 36 -0.30 21.00 22.66
CA PRO A 36 -0.74 21.02 21.26
C PRO A 36 -2.26 21.11 21.08
N ASP A 37 -2.71 21.23 19.84
CA ASP A 37 -4.14 21.13 19.52
C ASP A 37 -4.67 19.71 19.75
N ALA A 38 -5.94 19.63 20.13
CA ALA A 38 -6.64 18.38 20.35
C ALA A 38 -7.06 17.70 19.01
N PRO A 39 -7.22 16.36 18.97
CA PRO A 39 -6.95 15.43 20.06
C PRO A 39 -5.44 15.26 20.32
N ASN A 40 -5.06 15.15 21.59
CA ASN A 40 -3.68 14.88 21.96
C ASN A 40 -3.59 14.20 23.34
N ILE A 41 -2.37 13.91 23.75
CA ILE A 41 -2.04 13.43 25.10
C ILE A 41 -1.26 14.48 25.88
N CYS A 42 -1.30 14.39 27.20
CA CYS A 42 -0.38 15.09 28.09
C CYS A 42 -0.16 14.24 29.34
N THR A 43 0.92 14.51 30.06
CA THR A 43 1.27 13.81 31.29
C THR A 43 1.06 14.74 32.46
N ILE A 44 0.37 14.25 33.49
CA ILE A 44 0.22 14.89 34.80
C ILE A 44 1.28 14.30 35.73
N GLY A 45 2.01 15.16 36.43
CA GLY A 45 3.12 14.76 37.29
C GLY A 45 4.40 14.42 36.53
N TYR A 46 5.42 13.98 37.28
CA TYR A 46 6.75 13.64 36.78
C TYR A 46 7.42 12.59 37.66
N GLY A 47 8.56 12.05 37.21
CA GLY A 47 9.30 11.02 37.94
C GLY A 47 8.57 9.68 37.97
N GLU A 48 8.47 9.06 39.13
CA GLU A 48 7.82 7.75 39.30
C GLU A 48 6.29 7.83 39.35
N ASN A 49 5.76 9.01 39.69
CA ASN A 49 4.33 9.25 39.77
C ASN A 49 3.92 10.10 38.57
N ILE A 50 3.47 9.41 37.52
CA ILE A 50 2.95 10.03 36.30
C ILE A 50 1.59 9.46 35.95
N GLU A 51 0.83 10.25 35.20
CA GLU A 51 -0.33 9.76 34.47
C GLU A 51 -0.40 10.43 33.09
N THR A 52 -0.24 9.65 32.04
CA THR A 52 -0.52 10.11 30.67
C THR A 52 -2.02 10.01 30.42
N ILE A 53 -2.62 11.11 30.00
CA ILE A 53 -4.05 11.22 29.68
C ILE A 53 -4.21 11.64 28.22
N ARG A 54 -5.35 11.32 27.63
CA ARG A 54 -5.77 11.86 26.32
C ARG A 54 -6.85 12.90 26.53
N TYR A 55 -6.78 14.03 25.84
CA TYR A 55 -7.86 15.01 25.77
C TYR A 55 -8.39 15.11 24.34
N GLY A 56 -9.72 15.11 24.20
CA GLY A 56 -10.38 15.20 22.90
C GLY A 56 -10.64 16.62 22.43
N ALA A 57 -10.66 17.58 23.35
CA ALA A 57 -10.78 19.01 23.06
C ALA A 57 -10.05 19.83 24.13
N LYS A 58 -9.65 21.06 23.78
CA LYS A 58 -9.14 22.06 24.73
C LYS A 58 -9.73 23.43 24.39
N SER A 59 -10.08 24.23 25.40
CA SER A 59 -10.51 25.62 25.21
C SER A 59 -10.47 26.37 26.53
N ASN A 60 -9.94 27.60 26.50
CA ASN A 60 -9.92 28.53 27.64
C ASN A 60 -9.36 27.90 28.93
N GLY A 61 -8.25 27.18 28.82
CA GLY A 61 -7.61 26.53 29.97
C GLY A 61 -8.33 25.26 30.45
N VAL A 62 -9.24 24.69 29.66
CA VAL A 62 -9.98 23.46 30.06
C VAL A 62 -9.78 22.36 29.03
N LEU A 63 -9.22 21.23 29.47
CA LEU A 63 -9.15 19.98 28.74
C LEU A 63 -10.47 19.22 28.88
N GLN A 64 -11.04 18.77 27.78
CA GLN A 64 -12.36 18.12 27.71
C GLN A 64 -12.25 16.76 27.03
N ASN A 65 -13.27 15.93 27.23
CA ASN A 65 -13.31 14.54 26.73
C ASN A 65 -12.05 13.77 27.16
N VAL A 66 -11.64 13.96 28.41
CA VAL A 66 -10.42 13.38 28.94
C VAL A 66 -10.61 11.88 29.15
N THR A 67 -9.71 11.09 28.58
CA THR A 67 -9.51 9.67 28.90
C THR A 67 -8.27 9.56 29.79
N ARG A 68 -8.48 8.99 30.99
CA ARG A 68 -7.45 8.81 32.02
C ARG A 68 -6.66 7.52 31.81
N GLY A 69 -5.43 7.47 32.33
CA GLY A 69 -4.63 6.23 32.37
C GLY A 69 -4.24 5.65 31.02
N ILE A 70 -3.85 6.48 30.04
CA ILE A 70 -3.16 5.99 28.84
C ILE A 70 -1.85 5.31 29.25
N GLU A 71 -1.15 5.92 30.21
CA GLU A 71 -0.05 5.31 30.96
C GLU A 71 -0.16 5.73 32.43
N GLY A 72 0.27 4.84 33.32
CA GLY A 72 0.09 5.03 34.77
C GLY A 72 -1.35 4.74 35.23
N THR A 73 -1.50 4.56 36.55
CA THR A 73 -2.82 4.30 37.17
C THR A 73 -3.53 5.62 37.46
N PRO A 74 -4.78 5.82 36.98
CA PRO A 74 -5.58 6.99 37.30
C PRO A 74 -5.66 7.27 38.80
N ARG A 75 -5.36 8.51 39.19
CA ARG A 75 -5.36 8.93 40.59
C ARG A 75 -5.86 10.36 40.78
N ALA A 76 -6.05 10.73 42.05
CA ALA A 76 -6.29 12.12 42.40
C ALA A 76 -4.98 12.92 42.29
N TRP A 77 -5.08 14.15 41.79
CA TRP A 77 -3.96 15.08 41.70
C TRP A 77 -4.37 16.41 42.31
N GLN A 78 -3.43 17.06 43.00
CA GLN A 78 -3.68 18.33 43.66
C GLN A 78 -3.51 19.50 42.68
N SER A 79 -4.20 20.59 42.93
CA SER A 79 -3.95 21.87 42.26
C SER A 79 -2.46 22.22 42.33
N GLY A 80 -1.94 22.82 41.26
CA GLY A 80 -0.51 23.11 41.12
C GLY A 80 0.34 21.93 40.66
N THR A 81 -0.24 20.74 40.43
CA THR A 81 0.51 19.64 39.80
C THR A 81 0.86 20.01 38.36
N GLU A 82 2.10 19.73 37.97
CA GLU A 82 2.60 19.95 36.61
C GLU A 82 1.87 19.10 35.58
N VAL A 83 1.60 19.71 34.43
CA VAL A 83 1.03 19.06 33.25
C VAL A 83 1.83 19.51 32.04
N ALA A 84 2.28 18.57 31.22
CA ALA A 84 3.01 18.89 29.99
C ALA A 84 2.87 17.81 28.93
N ARG A 85 3.16 18.14 27.68
CA ARG A 85 3.33 17.15 26.60
C ARG A 85 4.76 16.59 26.65
N PHE A 86 5.04 15.70 27.59
CA PHE A 86 6.29 14.95 27.62
C PHE A 86 6.31 13.88 26.53
N TYR A 87 7.51 13.49 26.10
CA TYR A 87 7.69 12.29 25.28
C TYR A 87 7.55 11.06 26.17
N THR A 88 6.65 10.14 25.84
CA THR A 88 6.31 9.01 26.71
C THR A 88 6.60 7.65 26.07
N ALA A 89 6.44 6.55 26.83
CA ALA A 89 6.59 5.21 26.25
C ALA A 89 5.45 4.90 25.27
N TYR A 90 4.25 5.48 25.45
CA TYR A 90 3.18 5.46 24.45
C TYR A 90 3.68 5.98 23.10
N ASP A 91 4.35 7.14 23.06
CA ASP A 91 4.88 7.70 21.80
C ASP A 91 5.83 6.73 21.12
N HIS A 92 6.81 6.22 21.88
CA HIS A 92 7.81 5.32 21.35
C HIS A 92 7.20 4.01 20.82
N ASN A 93 6.31 3.40 21.60
CA ASN A 93 5.66 2.15 21.24
C ASN A 93 4.67 2.33 20.09
N ALA A 94 3.95 3.44 20.03
CA ALA A 94 3.05 3.76 18.93
C ALA A 94 3.82 3.95 17.62
N ILE A 95 4.99 4.60 17.67
CA ILE A 95 5.89 4.74 16.51
C ILE A 95 6.41 3.36 16.07
N ILE A 96 6.94 2.55 16.99
CA ILE A 96 7.39 1.18 16.68
C ILE A 96 6.28 0.37 16.04
N GLN A 97 5.08 0.37 16.64
CA GLN A 97 3.94 -0.37 16.11
C GLN A 97 3.56 0.11 14.71
N THR A 98 3.56 1.43 14.48
CA THR A 98 3.26 2.02 13.17
C THR A 98 4.30 1.57 12.15
N ILE A 99 5.60 1.71 12.45
CA ILE A 99 6.68 1.26 11.57
C ILE A 99 6.57 -0.23 11.28
N MET A 100 6.46 -1.08 12.30
CA MET A 100 6.37 -2.53 12.14
C MET A 100 5.14 -2.97 11.34
N THR A 101 4.00 -2.27 11.50
CA THR A 101 2.79 -2.53 10.68
C THR A 101 3.02 -2.15 9.21
N HIS A 102 3.88 -1.17 8.93
CA HIS A 102 4.26 -0.78 7.57
C HIS A 102 5.43 -1.58 7.01
N MET A 103 6.18 -2.33 7.84
CA MET A 103 7.20 -3.29 7.39
C MET A 103 6.53 -4.62 6.98
N ALA A 104 5.80 -4.62 5.87
CA ALA A 104 5.35 -5.85 5.24
C ALA A 104 6.19 -6.15 3.98
N ASP A 105 6.78 -7.36 3.93
CA ASP A 105 7.68 -7.84 2.87
C ASP A 105 7.06 -7.92 1.46
N LYS A 106 5.74 -7.70 1.35
CA LYS A 106 5.04 -7.45 0.08
C LYS A 106 3.96 -6.41 0.33
N ALA A 107 4.21 -5.19 -0.15
CA ALA A 107 3.17 -4.22 -0.36
C ALA A 107 1.99 -4.87 -1.10
N THR A 108 0.78 -4.81 -0.53
CA THR A 108 -0.46 -5.07 -1.28
C THR A 108 -1.15 -3.73 -1.52
N GLN A 109 -1.88 -3.59 -2.62
CA GLN A 109 -2.51 -2.31 -2.96
C GLN A 109 -3.51 -1.90 -1.86
N SER A 110 -4.14 -2.92 -1.24
CA SER A 110 -5.05 -2.76 -0.11
C SER A 110 -4.40 -2.23 1.17
N SER A 111 -3.08 -2.38 1.34
CA SER A 111 -2.38 -1.97 2.57
C SER A 111 -1.68 -0.62 2.48
N LEU A 112 -1.36 -0.12 1.27
CA LEU A 112 -0.49 1.05 1.13
C LEU A 112 -1.05 2.20 0.29
N GLY A 113 -2.16 2.03 -0.45
CA GLY A 113 -2.95 3.10 -1.11
C GLY A 113 -2.24 3.96 -2.17
N HIS A 114 -0.90 3.95 -2.19
CA HIS A 114 -0.01 4.79 -2.99
C HIS A 114 0.99 3.97 -3.79
N ILE A 115 1.17 2.68 -3.47
CA ILE A 115 2.04 1.78 -4.23
C ILE A 115 1.24 1.15 -5.35
N LYS A 116 1.68 1.43 -6.57
CA LYS A 116 1.13 0.87 -7.81
C LYS A 116 1.75 -0.50 -8.03
N LEU A 117 0.99 -1.56 -7.80
CA LEU A 117 1.50 -2.93 -7.85
C LEU A 117 1.17 -3.62 -9.17
N GLN A 118 1.99 -4.62 -9.49
CA GLN A 118 1.71 -5.59 -10.53
C GLN A 118 0.78 -6.66 -9.95
N GLU A 119 -0.33 -6.95 -10.64
CA GLU A 119 -1.19 -8.10 -10.32
C GLU A 119 -0.41 -9.42 -10.47
N ASP A 120 -0.90 -10.49 -9.84
CA ASP A 120 -0.39 -11.84 -10.10
C ASP A 120 -0.57 -12.20 -11.59
N PHE A 121 0.41 -12.93 -12.13
CA PHE A 121 0.34 -13.40 -13.52
C PHE A 121 -0.75 -14.46 -13.70
N ILE A 122 -1.64 -14.19 -14.65
CA ILE A 122 -2.71 -15.09 -15.08
C ILE A 122 -2.19 -15.92 -16.25
N ASN A 123 -2.46 -17.23 -16.24
CA ASN A 123 -2.16 -18.11 -17.38
C ASN A 123 -3.26 -17.96 -18.44
N GLY A 124 -2.89 -17.56 -19.65
CA GLY A 124 -3.77 -17.54 -20.80
C GLY A 124 -4.00 -18.94 -21.36
N THR A 125 -5.19 -19.15 -21.93
CA THR A 125 -5.52 -20.39 -22.63
C THR A 125 -4.84 -20.42 -23.99
N LEU A 126 -4.10 -21.49 -24.27
CA LEU A 126 -3.51 -21.73 -25.59
C LEU A 126 -4.48 -22.51 -26.48
N LEU A 127 -4.46 -22.19 -27.78
CA LEU A 127 -5.35 -22.72 -28.80
C LEU A 127 -4.56 -23.38 -29.93
N ASN A 128 -5.25 -24.15 -30.78
CA ASN A 128 -4.68 -24.72 -32.01
C ASN A 128 -3.37 -25.51 -31.80
N ASP A 129 -3.40 -26.37 -30.77
CA ASP A 129 -2.30 -27.25 -30.35
C ASP A 129 -1.03 -26.56 -29.88
N TRP A 130 -1.07 -25.24 -29.67
CA TRP A 130 -0.01 -24.55 -28.95
C TRP A 130 0.00 -24.98 -27.49
N THR A 131 1.20 -25.21 -26.96
CA THR A 131 1.40 -25.66 -25.57
C THR A 131 2.49 -24.85 -24.90
N GLY A 132 2.63 -24.94 -23.57
CA GLY A 132 3.56 -24.11 -22.79
C GLY A 132 2.82 -23.02 -22.02
N THR A 133 3.42 -21.83 -21.89
CA THR A 133 2.86 -20.76 -21.07
C THR A 133 2.80 -19.42 -21.83
N LEU A 134 1.58 -18.91 -21.99
CA LEU A 134 1.33 -17.49 -22.19
C LEU A 134 0.79 -16.96 -20.86
N ARG A 135 1.44 -15.94 -20.30
CA ARG A 135 1.01 -15.31 -19.05
C ARG A 135 0.86 -13.82 -19.23
N TYR A 136 -0.10 -13.22 -18.57
CA TYR A 136 -0.29 -11.78 -18.58
C TYR A 136 -0.64 -11.25 -17.20
N ALA A 137 -0.28 -10.02 -16.94
CA ALA A 137 -0.64 -9.29 -15.74
C ALA A 137 -0.73 -7.81 -16.05
N LYS A 138 -1.57 -7.09 -15.32
CA LYS A 138 -1.69 -5.63 -15.40
C LYS A 138 -1.22 -5.00 -14.09
N ASN A 139 -0.67 -3.80 -14.17
CA ASN A 139 -0.41 -3.02 -12.97
C ASN A 139 -1.42 -1.89 -12.80
N ASP A 140 -1.38 -1.24 -11.65
CA ASP A 140 -2.27 -0.13 -11.29
C ASP A 140 -2.11 1.16 -12.12
N LEU A 141 -1.17 1.17 -13.07
CA LEU A 141 -1.00 2.23 -14.09
C LEU A 141 -1.62 1.83 -15.44
N GLY A 142 -2.26 0.66 -15.52
CA GLY A 142 -2.81 0.14 -16.77
C GLY A 142 -1.78 -0.53 -17.68
N LEU A 143 -0.52 -0.67 -17.25
CA LEU A 143 0.50 -1.36 -18.05
C LEU A 143 0.27 -2.87 -17.95
N VAL A 144 -0.06 -3.48 -19.08
CA VAL A 144 -0.13 -4.93 -19.26
C VAL A 144 1.23 -5.42 -19.70
N THR A 145 1.68 -6.52 -19.11
CA THR A 145 2.85 -7.29 -19.57
C THR A 145 2.40 -8.68 -19.96
N VAL A 146 2.72 -9.10 -21.17
CA VAL A 146 2.47 -10.45 -21.69
C VAL A 146 3.81 -11.15 -21.85
N LEU A 147 3.93 -12.34 -21.23
CA LEU A 147 5.07 -13.23 -21.30
C LEU A 147 4.68 -14.46 -22.13
N PHE A 148 5.52 -14.83 -23.07
CA PHE A 148 5.30 -15.95 -23.97
C PHE A 148 6.46 -16.94 -23.90
N ASN A 149 6.14 -18.20 -23.68
CA ASN A 149 7.06 -19.33 -23.76
C ASN A 149 6.26 -20.56 -24.20
N CYS A 150 6.01 -20.67 -25.50
CA CYS A 150 5.14 -21.69 -26.04
C CYS A 150 5.83 -22.52 -27.12
N LYS A 151 5.48 -23.80 -27.16
CA LYS A 151 5.79 -24.70 -28.26
C LYS A 151 4.73 -24.52 -29.34
N ALA A 152 5.18 -24.28 -30.56
CA ALA A 152 4.33 -24.06 -31.72
C ALA A 152 3.49 -25.29 -32.05
N GLY A 153 2.17 -25.10 -32.13
CA GLY A 153 1.21 -26.08 -32.63
C GLY A 153 0.94 -25.87 -34.13
N THR A 154 -0.30 -25.53 -34.47
CA THR A 154 -0.67 -25.11 -35.84
C THR A 154 -0.05 -23.75 -36.17
N VAL A 155 0.70 -23.69 -37.27
CA VAL A 155 1.49 -22.51 -37.68
C VAL A 155 0.97 -21.82 -38.94
N ALA A 156 -0.22 -22.17 -39.42
CA ALA A 156 -0.81 -21.49 -40.57
C ALA A 156 -1.00 -19.98 -40.26
N GLY A 157 -0.73 -19.12 -41.25
CA GLY A 157 -0.88 -17.67 -41.09
C GLY A 157 -2.28 -17.30 -40.59
N LEU A 158 -2.36 -16.25 -39.78
CA LEU A 158 -3.61 -15.77 -39.17
C LEU A 158 -4.28 -16.77 -38.19
N THR A 159 -3.58 -17.81 -37.75
CA THR A 159 -4.09 -18.72 -36.72
C THR A 159 -4.09 -18.05 -35.36
N ASN A 160 -5.22 -18.07 -34.65
CA ASN A 160 -5.29 -17.59 -33.26
C ASN A 160 -4.58 -18.57 -32.33
N ILE A 161 -3.70 -18.11 -31.47
CA ILE A 161 -2.96 -18.96 -30.53
C ILE A 161 -3.44 -18.80 -29.09
N SER A 162 -4.07 -17.66 -28.78
CA SER A 162 -4.64 -17.36 -27.46
C SER A 162 -5.58 -16.14 -27.56
N SER A 163 -6.15 -15.73 -26.43
CA SER A 163 -6.95 -14.51 -26.31
C SER A 163 -6.80 -13.89 -24.93
N LEU A 164 -6.71 -12.57 -24.89
CA LEU A 164 -6.68 -11.78 -23.66
C LEU A 164 -8.11 -11.31 -23.29
N PRO A 165 -8.51 -11.41 -22.01
CA PRO A 165 -9.82 -10.95 -21.57
C PRO A 165 -9.93 -9.43 -21.61
N ALA A 166 -11.16 -8.93 -21.59
CA ALA A 166 -11.44 -7.50 -21.45
C ALA A 166 -10.72 -6.93 -20.22
N GLY A 167 -10.18 -5.71 -20.34
CA GLY A 167 -9.35 -5.09 -19.31
C GLY A 167 -7.84 -5.38 -19.40
N TYR A 168 -7.40 -6.30 -20.29
CA TYR A 168 -5.99 -6.57 -20.59
C TYR A 168 -5.64 -6.35 -22.08
N ARG A 169 -6.60 -5.90 -22.88
CA ARG A 169 -6.46 -5.75 -24.33
C ARG A 169 -5.77 -4.42 -24.67
N PRO A 170 -4.91 -4.38 -25.70
CA PRO A 170 -4.37 -3.12 -26.16
C PRO A 170 -5.47 -2.29 -26.83
N ILE A 171 -5.26 -0.98 -26.90
CA ILE A 171 -6.17 -0.03 -27.56
C ILE A 171 -6.10 -0.21 -29.08
N GLU A 172 -4.89 -0.42 -29.56
CA GLU A 172 -4.57 -0.60 -30.97
C GLU A 172 -3.90 -1.96 -31.22
N GLU A 173 -3.78 -2.30 -32.49
CA GLU A 173 -3.12 -3.52 -32.96
C GLU A 173 -1.63 -3.50 -32.62
N MET A 174 -1.16 -4.48 -31.85
CA MET A 174 0.23 -4.57 -31.41
C MET A 174 0.97 -5.70 -32.12
N VAL A 175 2.18 -5.41 -32.62
CA VAL A 175 3.12 -6.46 -33.03
C VAL A 175 3.82 -7.00 -31.79
N PHE A 176 3.72 -8.30 -31.57
CA PHE A 176 4.37 -9.04 -30.51
C PHE A 176 5.49 -9.92 -31.09
N PRO A 177 6.74 -9.43 -31.11
CA PRO A 177 7.88 -10.20 -31.62
C PRO A 177 8.28 -11.31 -30.64
N VAL A 178 8.57 -12.49 -31.17
CA VAL A 178 9.14 -13.61 -30.43
C VAL A 178 10.41 -14.13 -31.11
N LEU A 179 11.20 -14.93 -30.39
CA LEU A 179 12.42 -15.56 -30.89
C LEU A 179 12.30 -17.09 -30.83
N ASP A 180 12.92 -17.79 -31.77
CA ASP A 180 13.04 -19.25 -31.72
C ASP A 180 14.04 -19.61 -30.62
N SER A 181 13.52 -19.98 -29.46
CA SER A 181 14.32 -20.33 -28.29
C SER A 181 14.84 -21.76 -28.32
N THR A 182 14.42 -22.57 -29.30
CA THR A 182 15.00 -23.91 -29.53
C THR A 182 16.35 -23.81 -30.19
N ARG A 183 16.52 -22.82 -31.09
CA ARG A 183 17.78 -22.57 -31.80
C ARG A 183 18.54 -21.34 -31.31
N GLY A 184 17.88 -20.44 -30.57
CA GLY A 184 18.46 -19.17 -30.15
C GLY A 184 18.57 -18.16 -31.29
N GLU A 185 17.63 -18.19 -32.24
CA GLU A 185 17.68 -17.38 -33.47
C GLU A 185 16.50 -16.40 -33.53
N ALA A 186 16.77 -15.20 -34.07
CA ALA A 186 15.74 -14.25 -34.47
C ALA A 186 15.32 -14.52 -35.93
N GLY A 187 14.09 -14.20 -36.27
CA GLY A 187 13.53 -14.38 -37.61
C GLY A 187 12.18 -13.69 -37.73
N ASN A 188 11.43 -13.97 -38.80
CA ASN A 188 10.07 -13.45 -38.94
C ASN A 188 9.08 -14.25 -38.07
N PHE A 189 9.21 -14.16 -36.75
CA PHE A 189 8.36 -14.84 -35.78
C PHE A 189 7.53 -13.80 -35.04
N ASN A 190 6.64 -13.13 -35.76
CA ASN A 190 5.78 -12.11 -35.20
C ASN A 190 4.40 -12.68 -34.86
N LEU A 191 3.85 -12.21 -33.75
CA LEU A 191 2.45 -12.38 -33.41
C LEU A 191 1.78 -11.00 -33.46
N TYR A 192 0.46 -10.97 -33.62
CA TYR A 192 -0.38 -9.81 -33.37
C TYR A 192 -1.12 -10.00 -32.05
N ILE A 193 -1.22 -8.94 -31.24
CA ILE A 193 -2.22 -8.82 -30.20
C ILE A 193 -3.24 -7.79 -30.68
N HIS A 194 -4.43 -8.29 -31.00
CA HIS A 194 -5.54 -7.50 -31.49
C HIS A 194 -6.21 -6.70 -30.38
N SER A 195 -6.86 -5.58 -30.73
CA SER A 195 -7.64 -4.78 -29.77
C SER A 195 -8.86 -5.54 -29.23
N ASP A 196 -9.31 -6.58 -29.92
CA ASP A 196 -10.31 -7.54 -29.43
C ASP A 196 -9.74 -8.62 -28.50
N GLY A 197 -8.42 -8.60 -28.27
CA GLY A 197 -7.68 -9.49 -27.38
C GLY A 197 -7.12 -10.73 -28.05
N ARG A 198 -7.41 -11.03 -29.32
CA ARG A 198 -6.84 -12.21 -29.98
C ARG A 198 -5.33 -12.10 -30.12
N VAL A 199 -4.62 -13.15 -29.72
CA VAL A 199 -3.19 -13.32 -30.01
C VAL A 199 -3.08 -14.23 -31.22
N ARG A 200 -2.45 -13.78 -32.30
CA ARG A 200 -2.54 -14.42 -33.61
C ARG A 200 -1.20 -14.44 -34.33
N ILE A 201 -0.93 -15.47 -35.12
CA ILE A 201 0.23 -15.53 -36.01
C ILE A 201 0.07 -14.49 -37.13
N THR A 202 1.12 -13.77 -37.53
CA THR A 202 1.04 -12.93 -38.74
C THR A 202 0.85 -13.78 -40.00
N ALA A 203 0.44 -13.18 -41.11
CA ALA A 203 0.16 -13.94 -42.34
C ALA A 203 1.43 -14.61 -42.92
N ASP A 204 2.57 -14.01 -42.67
CA ASP A 204 3.88 -14.26 -43.28
C ASP A 204 4.92 -14.79 -42.30
N ALA A 205 4.53 -15.14 -41.07
CA ALA A 205 5.48 -15.61 -40.06
C ALA A 205 5.99 -17.03 -40.34
N ASP A 206 7.29 -17.23 -40.09
CA ASP A 206 8.03 -18.46 -40.40
C ASP A 206 8.02 -19.48 -39.24
N PHE A 207 6.93 -19.55 -38.46
CA PHE A 207 6.86 -20.49 -37.34
C PHE A 207 6.97 -21.94 -37.81
N ILE A 208 7.68 -22.76 -37.03
CA ILE A 208 7.86 -24.18 -37.29
C ILE A 208 7.23 -24.97 -36.15
N THR A 209 6.24 -25.80 -36.50
CA THR A 209 5.54 -26.69 -35.55
C THR A 209 6.55 -27.50 -34.73
N GLY A 210 6.30 -27.56 -33.43
CA GLY A 210 7.12 -28.31 -32.47
C GLY A 210 8.32 -27.55 -31.90
N ARG A 211 8.64 -26.34 -32.39
CA ARG A 211 9.68 -25.50 -31.78
C ARG A 211 9.14 -24.60 -30.68
N PHE A 212 10.00 -24.25 -29.73
CA PHE A 212 9.70 -23.29 -28.67
C PHE A 212 10.05 -21.87 -29.06
N TYR A 213 9.10 -20.97 -28.87
CA TYR A 213 9.24 -19.55 -29.08
C TYR A 213 9.05 -18.78 -27.78
N LYS A 214 9.85 -17.74 -27.58
CA LYS A 214 9.81 -16.89 -26.39
C LYS A 214 9.72 -15.43 -26.74
N GLY A 215 9.00 -14.66 -25.94
CA GLY A 215 8.97 -13.20 -26.08
C GLY A 215 8.25 -12.54 -24.91
N GLN A 216 8.39 -11.22 -24.86
CA GLN A 216 7.65 -10.37 -23.95
C GLN A 216 7.22 -9.11 -24.68
N ILE A 217 6.03 -8.62 -24.37
CA ILE A 217 5.56 -7.30 -24.77
C ILE A 217 4.86 -6.63 -23.59
N SER A 218 4.98 -5.31 -23.50
CA SER A 218 4.20 -4.50 -22.58
C SER A 218 3.52 -3.35 -23.32
N TYR A 219 2.30 -3.02 -22.92
CA TYR A 219 1.50 -1.93 -23.49
C TYR A 219 0.48 -1.44 -22.46
N TYR A 220 -0.04 -0.23 -22.65
CA TYR A 220 -1.09 0.31 -21.80
C TYR A 220 -2.47 -0.11 -22.31
N THR A 221 -3.37 -0.42 -21.37
CA THR A 221 -4.81 -0.34 -21.62
C THR A 221 -5.26 1.09 -21.38
N ASP A 222 -6.32 1.55 -22.04
CA ASP A 222 -6.94 2.83 -21.65
C ASP A 222 -7.27 2.79 -20.14
N VAL A 223 -6.94 3.89 -19.45
CA VAL A 223 -7.16 4.09 -18.01
C VAL A 223 -8.62 4.44 -17.75
#